data_AF-A0A962ZP43-F1
#
_entry.id   AF-A0A962ZP43-F1
#
_cell.length_a   1.000
_cell.length_b   1.000
_cell.length_c   1.000
_cell.angle_alpha   90.00
_cell.angle_beta   90.00
_cell.angle_gamma   90.00
#
_symmetry.space_group_name_H-M   'P 1'
#
loop_
_entity.id
_entity.type
_entity.pdbx_description
1 polymer ?
#
loop_
_entity_poly.entity_id
_entity_poly.type
_entity_poly.pdbx_seq_one_letter_code
_entity_poly.pdbx_strand_id
1 'polypeptide(L)'
;FHNCLYEGLWKDNRRRHDERMPTNEIAHKYGSDYKLIFVGDATMSPYEIVYPGGSVEHWNDEAGAVWIKRLLDTFPKAIWLNPEPKERWDFTPSIKLARDLMDDRMYPLTVAGLDEGIRKLH
;
A
#
# COMPACT_ATOMS: atom_id res chain seq x y z
N PHE A 1 -10.33 -0.16 4.87
CA PHE A 1 -9.18 -0.78 5.56
C PHE A 1 -8.10 0.28 5.57
N HIS A 2 -7.77 0.82 6.75
CA HIS A 2 -6.67 1.75 6.89
C HIS A 2 -5.37 0.99 6.68
N ASN A 3 -4.59 1.38 5.69
CA ASN A 3 -3.45 0.60 5.25
C ASN A 3 -2.28 1.53 4.96
N CYS A 4 -1.43 1.74 5.96
CA CYS A 4 -0.07 2.22 5.73
C CYS A 4 0.86 1.02 5.88
N LEU A 5 1.69 0.77 4.87
CA LEU A 5 2.61 -0.35 4.88
C LEU A 5 3.84 0.00 5.72
N TYR A 6 4.17 -0.86 6.68
CA TYR A 6 5.34 -0.73 7.55
C TYR A 6 6.23 -1.98 7.48
N GLU A 7 7.01 -2.25 8.53
CA GLU A 7 8.06 -3.28 8.56
C GLU A 7 7.56 -4.73 8.61
N GLY A 8 6.26 -4.98 8.78
CA GLY A 8 5.76 -6.35 8.80
C GLY A 8 4.32 -6.51 8.35
N LEU A 9 4.09 -7.64 7.68
CA LEU A 9 2.86 -8.12 7.09
C LEU A 9 2.38 -9.39 7.80
N TRP A 10 1.11 -9.74 7.66
CA TRP A 10 0.57 -10.98 8.20
C TRP A 10 -0.27 -11.69 7.14
N LYS A 11 -0.34 -13.02 7.21
CA LYS A 11 -1.14 -13.83 6.28
C LYS A 11 -2.61 -13.90 6.67
N ASP A 12 -2.90 -13.93 7.97
CA ASP A 12 -4.24 -13.99 8.53
C ASP A 12 -4.46 -12.83 9.49
N ASN A 13 -5.48 -12.00 9.22
CA ASN A 13 -5.82 -10.85 10.05
C ASN A 13 -6.17 -11.24 11.50
N ARG A 14 -6.67 -12.47 11.72
CA ARG A 14 -6.97 -13.00 13.06
C ARG A 14 -5.70 -13.23 13.89
N ARG A 15 -4.54 -13.36 13.24
CA ARG A 15 -3.23 -13.66 13.86
C ARG A 15 -2.21 -12.54 13.67
N ARG A 16 -2.65 -11.31 13.39
CA ARG A 16 -1.76 -10.17 13.08
C ARG A 16 -0.69 -9.88 14.14
N HIS A 17 -0.93 -10.27 15.41
CA HIS A 17 0.02 -10.10 16.51
C HIS A 17 0.98 -11.29 16.69
N ASP A 18 0.61 -12.49 16.21
CA ASP A 18 1.35 -13.73 16.46
C ASP A 18 2.16 -14.20 15.23
N GLU A 19 1.72 -13.89 14.01
CA GLU A 19 2.34 -14.35 12.76
C GLU A 19 2.69 -13.18 11.84
N ARG A 20 3.55 -12.28 12.33
CA ARG A 20 4.11 -11.18 11.53
C ARG A 20 5.35 -11.65 10.76
N MET A 21 5.33 -11.44 9.46
CA MET A 21 6.47 -11.65 8.56
C MET A 21 7.08 -10.29 8.21
N PRO A 22 8.41 -10.13 8.29
CA PRO A 22 9.07 -8.91 7.84
C PRO A 22 8.74 -8.61 6.38
N THR A 23 8.44 -7.35 6.06
CA THR A 23 8.11 -6.94 4.68
C THR A 23 9.26 -7.24 3.70
N ASN A 24 10.52 -7.19 4.17
CA ASN A 24 11.69 -7.58 3.39
C ASN A 24 11.70 -9.07 3.02
N GLU A 25 11.16 -9.95 3.86
CA GLU A 25 11.08 -11.38 3.52
C GLU A 25 10.14 -11.64 2.35
N ILE A 26 9.07 -10.85 2.21
CA ILE A 26 8.17 -10.94 1.04
C ILE A 26 8.91 -10.57 -0.24
N ALA A 27 9.71 -9.50 -0.22
CA ALA A 27 10.52 -9.08 -1.35
C ALA A 27 11.59 -10.11 -1.75
N HIS A 28 12.13 -10.86 -0.79
CA HIS A 28 13.09 -11.93 -1.07
C HIS A 28 12.45 -13.25 -1.49
N LYS A 29 11.22 -13.52 -1.03
CA LYS A 29 10.52 -14.78 -1.25
C LYS A 29 9.86 -14.86 -2.63
N TYR A 30 9.39 -13.72 -3.14
CA TYR A 30 8.67 -13.65 -4.41
C TYR A 30 9.47 -12.82 -5.42
N GLY A 31 9.62 -13.35 -6.64
CA GLY A 31 10.32 -12.67 -7.72
C GLY A 31 9.52 -11.51 -8.31
N SER A 32 10.16 -10.73 -9.17
CA SER A 32 9.56 -9.57 -9.85
C SER A 32 8.45 -9.92 -10.86
N ASP A 33 8.24 -11.22 -11.12
CA ASP A 33 7.15 -11.75 -11.95
C ASP A 33 5.80 -11.77 -11.22
N TYR A 34 5.81 -11.65 -9.89
CA TYR A 34 4.62 -11.51 -9.07
C TYR A 34 3.95 -10.14 -9.27
N LYS A 35 2.62 -10.14 -9.11
CA LYS A 35 1.78 -8.93 -9.18
C LYS A 35 1.45 -8.48 -7.77
N LEU A 36 1.65 -7.20 -7.48
CA LEU A 36 1.33 -6.60 -6.19
C LEU A 36 0.01 -5.81 -6.29
N ILE A 37 -0.92 -6.09 -5.39
CA ILE A 37 -2.19 -5.37 -5.31
C ILE A 37 -2.35 -4.86 -3.89
N PHE A 38 -2.24 -3.55 -3.71
CA PHE A 38 -2.63 -2.91 -2.46
C PHE A 38 -4.15 -2.78 -2.41
N VAL A 39 -4.76 -3.04 -1.26
CA VAL A 39 -6.19 -2.82 -1.03
C VAL A 39 -6.35 -2.05 0.28
N GLY A 40 -6.91 -0.84 0.20
CA GLY A 40 -7.03 0.03 1.37
C GLY A 40 -7.52 1.43 1.01
N ASP A 41 -8.11 2.12 1.98
CA ASP A 41 -8.69 3.47 1.82
C ASP A 41 -7.62 4.57 1.66
N ALA A 42 -6.37 4.28 2.02
CA ALA A 42 -5.27 5.24 2.08
C ALA A 42 -5.62 6.48 2.94
N THR A 43 -6.62 6.37 3.81
CA THR A 43 -7.03 7.44 4.74
C THR A 43 -6.25 7.26 6.02
N MET A 44 -5.21 8.07 6.21
CA MET A 44 -4.33 8.02 7.37
C MET A 44 -3.73 9.41 7.62
N SER A 45 -3.04 9.57 8.73
CA SER A 45 -2.25 10.78 8.94
C SER A 45 -1.16 10.88 7.87
N PRO A 46 -0.96 12.00 7.16
CA PRO A 46 0.12 12.12 6.17
C PRO A 46 1.51 11.80 6.75
N TYR A 47 1.68 12.01 8.06
CA TYR A 47 2.91 11.70 8.79
C TYR A 47 3.26 10.20 8.76
N GLU A 48 2.25 9.32 8.72
CA GLU A 48 2.44 7.86 8.59
C GLU A 48 3.18 7.50 7.28
N ILE A 49 2.96 8.29 6.22
CA ILE A 49 3.57 8.07 4.92
C ILE A 49 4.97 8.71 4.86
N VAL A 50 5.14 9.93 5.38
CA VAL A 50 6.31 10.76 5.05
C VAL A 50 7.38 10.84 6.14
N TYR A 51 7.10 10.43 7.39
CA TYR A 51 8.09 10.51 8.49
C TYR A 51 8.36 9.16 9.19
N PRO A 52 9.62 8.90 9.58
CA PRO A 52 9.93 7.95 10.65
C PRO A 52 9.22 8.34 11.96
N GLY A 53 8.77 7.35 12.73
CA GLY A 53 7.97 7.55 13.94
C GLY A 53 6.55 8.07 13.68
N GLY A 54 6.12 8.17 12.43
CA GLY A 54 4.78 8.62 12.04
C GLY A 54 3.68 7.59 12.25
N SER A 55 4.02 6.31 12.42
CA SER A 55 3.07 5.22 12.65
C SER A 55 2.26 5.43 13.93
N VAL A 56 0.96 5.15 13.83
CA VAL A 56 0.03 5.24 14.97
C VAL A 56 0.09 3.99 15.85
N GLU A 57 0.59 2.86 15.32
CA GLU A 57 0.62 1.58 16.05
C GLU A 57 1.90 1.38 16.87
N HIS A 58 3.02 1.99 16.45
CA HIS A 58 4.34 1.82 17.07
C HIS A 58 5.34 2.84 16.50
N TRP A 59 6.55 2.90 17.06
CA TRP A 59 7.64 3.67 16.45
C TRP A 59 8.22 2.94 15.23
N ASN A 60 8.06 3.50 14.03
CA ASN A 60 8.65 2.97 12.80
C ASN A 60 9.98 3.67 12.45
N ASP A 61 11.05 2.90 12.25
CA ASP A 61 12.37 3.47 11.92
C ASP A 61 12.44 4.06 10.49
N GLU A 62 11.62 3.56 9.57
CA GLU A 62 11.51 4.03 8.19
C GLU A 62 10.08 4.47 7.88
N ALA A 63 9.93 5.58 7.14
CA ALA A 63 8.63 6.10 6.72
C ALA A 63 7.87 5.14 5.80
N GLY A 64 6.53 5.16 5.80
CA GLY A 64 5.70 4.28 4.95
C GLY A 64 6.01 4.41 3.46
N ALA A 65 6.34 5.61 2.99
CA ALA A 65 6.75 5.85 1.60
C ALA A 65 8.01 5.06 1.19
N VAL A 66 8.94 4.84 2.12
CA VAL A 66 10.17 4.05 1.88
C VAL A 66 9.81 2.59 1.62
N TRP A 67 8.91 2.04 2.43
CA TRP A 67 8.42 0.67 2.27
C TRP A 67 7.61 0.48 1.00
N ILE A 68 6.70 1.40 0.70
CA ILE A 68 5.93 1.38 -0.55
C ILE A 68 6.88 1.39 -1.74
N LYS A 69 7.84 2.33 -1.77
CA LYS A 69 8.82 2.42 -2.86
C LYS A 69 9.63 1.14 -3.02
N ARG A 70 10.14 0.58 -1.92
CA ARG A 70 10.90 -0.69 -1.92
C ARG A 70 10.09 -1.85 -2.53
N LEU A 71 8.80 -1.95 -2.20
CA LEU A 71 7.93 -2.95 -2.82
C LEU A 71 7.67 -2.66 -4.30
N LEU A 72 7.45 -1.41 -4.70
CA LEU A 72 7.24 -1.04 -6.10
C LEU A 72 8.48 -1.30 -6.97
N ASP A 73 9.68 -1.09 -6.41
CA ASP A 73 10.95 -1.41 -7.07
C ASP A 73 11.12 -2.93 -7.26
N THR A 74 10.62 -3.73 -6.30
CA THR A 74 10.65 -5.20 -6.36
C THR A 74 9.58 -5.77 -7.30
N PHE A 75 8.37 -5.19 -7.25
CA PHE A 75 7.18 -5.64 -7.97
C PHE A 75 6.71 -4.53 -8.93
N PRO A 76 7.29 -4.43 -10.14
CA PRO A 76 6.94 -3.35 -11.08
C PRO A 76 5.47 -3.43 -11.53
N LYS A 77 4.89 -4.64 -11.54
CA LYS A 77 3.46 -4.87 -11.80
C LYS A 77 2.66 -4.69 -10.51
N ALA A 78 2.38 -3.43 -10.18
CA ALA A 78 1.65 -3.06 -8.97
C ALA A 78 0.48 -2.10 -9.24
N ILE A 79 -0.60 -2.26 -8.48
CA ILE A 79 -1.74 -1.34 -8.42
C ILE A 79 -2.23 -1.16 -6.98
N TRP A 80 -3.01 -0.10 -6.74
CA TRP A 80 -3.74 0.10 -5.49
C TRP A 80 -5.24 0.22 -5.75
N LEU A 81 -6.04 -0.60 -5.07
CA LEU A 81 -7.51 -0.53 -5.10
C LEU A 81 -8.03 0.19 -3.86
N ASN A 82 -8.64 1.37 -4.08
CA ASN A 82 -9.08 2.24 -3.01
C ASN A 82 -10.63 2.29 -2.93
N PRO A 83 -11.25 1.89 -1.80
CA PRO A 83 -12.70 1.94 -1.61
C PRO A 83 -13.29 3.33 -1.38
N GLU A 84 -12.47 4.35 -1.10
CA GLU A 84 -12.98 5.72 -0.95
C GLU A 84 -13.52 6.23 -2.29
N PRO A 85 -14.65 6.96 -2.27
CA PRO A 85 -15.17 7.65 -3.46
C PRO A 85 -14.08 8.51 -4.12
N LYS A 86 -13.93 8.39 -5.44
CA LYS A 86 -12.84 9.03 -6.19
C LYS A 86 -12.86 10.55 -6.04
N GLU A 87 -14.03 11.13 -5.84
CA GLU A 87 -14.24 12.56 -5.60
C GLU A 87 -13.51 13.03 -4.33
N ARG A 88 -13.29 12.15 -3.34
CA ARG A 88 -12.59 12.48 -2.09
C ARG A 88 -11.08 12.41 -2.18
N TRP A 89 -10.54 11.78 -3.22
CA TRP A 89 -9.10 11.55 -3.34
C TRP A 89 -8.35 12.88 -3.44
N ASP A 90 -8.93 13.84 -4.15
CA ASP A 90 -8.35 15.18 -4.31
C ASP A 90 -8.52 16.09 -3.08
N PHE A 91 -9.26 15.64 -2.05
CA PHE A 91 -9.44 16.39 -0.81
C PHE A 91 -8.76 15.74 0.40
N THR A 92 -8.27 14.51 0.24
CA THR A 92 -7.61 13.77 1.33
C THR A 92 -6.10 13.73 1.08
N PRO A 93 -5.27 14.45 1.87
CA PRO A 93 -3.84 14.58 1.58
C PRO A 93 -3.07 13.26 1.52
N SER A 94 -3.38 12.31 2.41
CA SER A 94 -2.74 10.99 2.40
C SER A 94 -3.10 10.16 1.17
N ILE A 95 -4.33 10.27 0.65
CA ILE A 95 -4.75 9.61 -0.59
C ILE A 95 -3.98 10.18 -1.79
N LYS A 96 -3.77 11.51 -1.84
CA LYS A 96 -2.92 12.13 -2.88
C LYS A 96 -1.50 11.60 -2.83
N LEU A 97 -0.88 11.60 -1.65
CA LEU A 97 0.49 11.10 -1.47
C LEU A 97 0.60 9.63 -1.89
N ALA A 98 -0.35 8.78 -1.49
CA ALA A 98 -0.36 7.39 -1.90
C ALA A 98 -0.51 7.24 -3.42
N ARG A 99 -1.38 8.03 -4.06
CA ARG A 99 -1.56 8.04 -5.51
C ARG A 99 -0.29 8.47 -6.26
N ASP A 100 0.40 9.49 -5.75
CA ASP A 100 1.66 9.99 -6.31
C ASP A 100 2.77 8.93 -6.17
N LEU A 101 2.87 8.28 -5.01
CA LEU A 101 3.81 7.15 -4.79
C LEU A 101 3.53 5.98 -5.73
N MET A 102 2.26 5.74 -6.05
CA MET A 102 1.84 4.70 -6.99
C MET A 102 2.01 5.10 -8.46
N ASP A 103 2.47 6.32 -8.77
CA ASP A 103 2.60 6.84 -10.14
C ASP A 103 1.26 6.73 -10.91
N ASP A 104 0.19 7.24 -10.31
CA ASP A 104 -1.20 7.20 -10.83
C ASP A 104 -1.79 5.79 -11.03
N ARG A 105 -1.16 4.73 -10.53
CA ARG A 105 -1.67 3.33 -10.57
C ARG A 105 -2.63 3.00 -9.42
N MET A 106 -3.51 3.95 -9.06
CA MET A 106 -4.56 3.78 -8.06
C MET A 106 -5.94 3.81 -8.71
N TYR A 107 -6.76 2.81 -8.40
CA TYR A 107 -8.06 2.55 -9.02
C TYR A 107 -9.16 2.43 -7.96
N PRO A 108 -10.40 2.86 -8.24
CA PRO A 108 -11.48 2.71 -7.28
C PRO A 108 -11.82 1.23 -7.09
N LEU A 109 -12.20 0.82 -5.88
CA LEU A 109 -12.64 -0.55 -5.60
C LEU A 109 -14.08 -0.77 -6.09
N THR A 110 -14.24 -0.76 -7.41
CA THR A 110 -15.49 -1.05 -8.14
C THR A 110 -15.21 -2.11 -9.20
N VAL A 111 -16.25 -2.69 -9.80
CA VAL A 111 -16.08 -3.65 -10.90
C VAL A 111 -15.29 -3.03 -12.07
N ALA A 112 -15.58 -1.78 -12.41
CA ALA A 112 -14.86 -1.06 -13.47
C ALA A 112 -13.39 -0.79 -13.08
N GLY A 113 -13.14 -0.33 -11.84
CA GLY A 113 -11.78 -0.07 -11.38
C GLY A 113 -10.93 -1.34 -11.22
N LEU A 114 -11.54 -2.47 -10.89
CA LEU A 114 -10.90 -3.78 -10.90
C LEU A 114 -10.46 -4.17 -12.32
N ASP A 115 -11.34 -4.02 -13.31
CA ASP A 115 -11.03 -4.30 -14.71
C ASP A 115 -9.90 -3.39 -15.25
N GLU A 116 -9.98 -2.09 -14.98
CA GLU A 116 -8.92 -1.13 -15.33
C GLU A 116 -7.58 -1.45 -14.65
N GLY A 117 -7.60 -1.72 -13.35
CA GLY A 117 -6.40 -2.03 -12.58
C GLY A 117 -5.75 -3.34 -13.03
N ILE A 118 -6.54 -4.39 -13.27
CA ILE A 118 -6.02 -5.68 -13.73
C ILE A 118 -5.33 -5.53 -15.09
N ARG A 119 -5.90 -4.75 -16.02
CA ARG A 119 -5.26 -4.48 -17.32
C ARG A 119 -3.85 -3.89 -17.19
N LYS A 120 -3.56 -3.11 -16.15
CA LYS A 120 -2.21 -2.57 -15.91
C LYS A 120 -1.20 -3.58 -15.38
N LEU A 121 -1.67 -4.74 -14.95
CA LEU A 121 -0.82 -5.82 -14.46
C LEU A 121 -0.44 -6.82 -15.57
N HIS A 122 -0.81 -6.58 -16.83
CA HIS A 122 -0.47 -7.46 -17.95
C HIS A 122 0.80 -6.98 -18.65
#